data_AF-A0A7H4N6C0-F1
#
_entry.id   AF-A0A7H4N6C0-F1
#
_cell.length_a   1.000
_cell.length_b   1.000
_cell.length_c   1.000
_cell.angle_alpha   90.00
_cell.angle_beta   90.00
_cell.angle_gamma   90.00
#
_symmetry.space_group_name_H-M   'P 1'
#
loop_
_entity.id
_entity.type
_entity.pdbx_description
1 polymer ?
#
loop_
_entity_poly.entity_id
_entity_poly.type
_entity_poly.pdbx_seq_one_letter_code
_entity_poly.pdbx_strand_id
1 'polypeptide(L)' 'MSNVDRLYQTVPNLLKPWVFGGECETPIRRAAHGDSSGVRGAAWLWPL' A
#
# COMPACT_ATOMS: atom_id res chain seq x y z
N MET A 1 -3.35 -6.75 -8.19
CA MET A 1 -3.10 -5.35 -8.65
C MET A 1 -1.94 -4.63 -7.94
N SER A 2 -1.30 -5.24 -6.94
CA SER A 2 -0.15 -4.67 -6.20
C SER A 2 1.21 -4.92 -6.86
N ASN A 3 1.24 -5.51 -8.06
CA ASN A 3 2.47 -5.93 -8.74
C ASN A 3 3.02 -4.88 -9.73
N VAL A 4 2.51 -3.63 -9.67
CA VAL A 4 2.93 -2.57 -10.60
C VAL A 4 4.05 -1.75 -9.96
N ASP A 5 5.28 -2.12 -10.28
CA ASP A 5 6.50 -1.55 -9.71
C ASP A 5 6.61 -0.03 -9.86
N ARG A 6 6.14 0.51 -10.99
CA ARG A 6 6.12 1.95 -11.28
C ARG A 6 5.40 2.75 -10.19
N LEU A 7 4.32 2.22 -9.61
CA LEU A 7 3.52 2.94 -8.61
C LEU A 7 4.36 3.30 -7.37
N TYR A 8 5.27 2.41 -6.96
CA TYR A 8 6.12 2.62 -5.79
C TYR A 8 7.23 3.65 -6.03
N GLN A 9 7.48 4.04 -7.28
CA GLN A 9 8.45 5.07 -7.65
C GLN A 9 7.75 6.42 -7.92
N THR A 10 6.58 6.39 -8.56
CA THR A 10 5.91 7.63 -9.00
C THR A 10 5.00 8.22 -7.94
N VAL A 11 4.22 7.40 -7.22
CA VAL A 11 3.23 7.88 -6.26
C VAL A 11 3.85 8.66 -5.10
N PRO A 12 4.99 8.28 -4.49
CA PRO A 12 5.59 9.05 -3.40
C PRO A 12 5.88 10.52 -3.76
N ASN A 13 6.28 10.77 -5.01
CA ASN A 13 6.59 12.12 -5.48
C ASN A 13 5.32 12.94 -5.79
N LEU A 14 4.23 12.27 -6.17
CA LEU A 14 2.96 12.89 -6.54
C LEU A 14 2.02 13.09 -5.35
N LEU A 15 2.29 12.45 -4.21
CA LEU A 15 1.40 12.46 -3.04
C LEU A 15 1.38 13.83 -2.33
N LYS A 16 2.54 14.48 -2.21
CA LYS A 16 2.74 15.69 -1.37
C LYS A 16 1.69 16.79 -1.54
N PRO A 17 1.25 17.17 -2.76
CA PRO A 17 0.26 18.24 -2.94
C PRO A 17 -1.13 17.91 -2.37
N TRP A 18 -1.42 16.63 -2.13
CA TRP A 18 -2.72 16.15 -1.67
C TRP A 18 -2.74 15.83 -0.18
N VAL A 19 -1.59 15.94 0.50
CA VAL A 19 -1.49 15.71 1.94
C VAL A 19 -1.91 16.98 2.67
N PHE A 20 -2.90 16.87 3.55
CA PHE A 20 -3.25 17.94 4.46
C PHE A 20 -2.07 18.20 5.41
N GLY A 21 -1.53 19.41 5.42
CA GLY A 21 -0.28 19.76 6.12
C GLY A 21 1.00 19.58 5.30
N GLY A 22 0.93 18.98 4.09
CA GLY A 22 2.06 18.86 3.16
C GLY A 22 3.14 17.84 3.55
N GLU A 23 3.04 17.26 4.74
CA GLU A 23 4.01 16.33 5.29
C GLU A 23 3.41 14.94 5.48
N CYS A 24 3.99 13.96 4.78
CA CYS A 24 3.67 12.55 4.91
C CYS A 24 4.97 11.76 4.78
N GLU A 25 5.48 11.27 5.91
CA GLU A 25 6.70 10.47 5.98
C GLU A 25 6.42 8.96 5.86
N THR A 26 5.15 8.57 5.89
CA THR A 26 4.75 7.16 5.83
C THR A 26 5.21 6.55 4.49
N PRO A 27 6.09 5.54 4.51
CA PRO A 27 6.67 4.99 3.28
C PRO A 27 5.63 4.17 2.52
N ILE A 28 5.49 4.42 1.22
CA ILE A 28 4.67 3.59 0.32
C ILE A 28 5.48 2.35 -0.08
N ARG A 29 4.97 1.15 0.24
CA ARG A 29 5.67 -0.13 0.05
C ARG A 29 4.82 -1.15 -0.72
N ARG A 30 5.51 -2.12 -1.35
CA ARG A 30 4.86 -3.24 -2.03
C ARG A 30 4.15 -4.18 -1.04
N ALA A 31 3.00 -4.69 -1.44
CA ALA A 31 2.29 -5.71 -0.66
C ALA A 31 3.12 -7.00 -0.63
N ALA A 32 3.39 -7.53 0.57
CA ALA A 32 4.20 -8.73 0.76
C ALA A 32 3.53 -10.02 0.25
N HIS A 33 2.19 -10.05 0.19
CA HIS A 33 1.41 -11.25 -0.13
C HIS A 33 0.70 -11.19 -1.49
N GLY A 34 1.00 -10.16 -2.30
CA GLY A 34 0.51 -10.04 -3.67
C GLY A 34 -1.01 -10.20 -3.79
N ASP A 35 -1.44 -10.93 -4.81
CA ASP A 35 -2.86 -11.14 -5.12
C ASP A 35 -3.57 -12.07 -4.11
N SER A 36 -2.82 -12.86 -3.33
CA SER A 36 -3.35 -13.71 -2.25
C SER A 36 -3.64 -12.95 -0.95
N SER A 37 -3.41 -11.63 -0.91
CA SER A 37 -3.62 -10.84 0.32
C SER A 37 -5.08 -10.86 0.81
N GLY A 38 -6.05 -10.95 -0.10
CA GLY A 38 -7.48 -10.94 0.26
C GLY A 38 -7.93 -12.17 1.05
N VAL A 39 -7.62 -13.37 0.55
CA VAL A 39 -7.99 -14.63 1.24
C VAL A 39 -7.28 -14.76 2.58
N ARG A 40 -6.01 -14.32 2.67
CA ARG A 40 -5.26 -14.30 3.93
C ARG A 40 -5.87 -13.33 4.94
N GLY A 41 -6.26 -12.14 4.49
CA GLY A 41 -6.93 -11.16 5.34
C GLY A 41 -8.26 -11.69 5.90
N ALA A 42 -9.07 -12.32 5.04
CA ALA A 42 -10.33 -12.92 5.45
C ALA A 42 -10.14 -14.03 6.49
N ALA A 43 -9.14 -14.90 6.31
CA ALA A 43 -8.82 -15.95 7.28
C ALA A 43 -8.38 -15.39 8.65
N TRP A 44 -7.75 -14.22 8.69
CA TRP A 44 -7.31 -13.58 9.95
C TRP A 44 -8.43 -12.89 10.73
N LEU A 45 -9.62 -12.67 10.14
CA LEU A 45 -10.75 -12.04 10.84
C LEU A 45 -11.45 -12.97 11.84
N TRP A 46 -11.26 -14.28 11.70
CA TRP A 46 -11.80 -15.28 12.62
C TRP A 46 -10.66 -16.05 13.28
N PRO A 47 -10.15 -15.57 14.43
CA PRO A 47 -9.21 -16.35 15.23
C PRO A 47 -9.90 -17.63 15.74
N LEU A 48 -9.16 -18.75 15.68
CA LEU A 48 -9.55 -20.03 16.26
C LEU A 48 -9.50 -19.99 17.79
#